data_AF-A0A6G7YVW9-F1
#
_entry.id   AF-A0A6G7YVW9-F1
#
_cell.length_a   1.000
_cell.length_b   1.000
_cell.length_c   1.000
_cell.angle_alpha   90.00
_cell.angle_beta   90.00
_cell.angle_gamma   90.00
#
_symmetry.space_group_name_H-M   'P 1'
#
loop_
_entity.id
_entity.type
_entity.pdbx_description
1 polymer ?
#
loop_
_entity_poly.entity_id
_entity_poly.type
_entity_poly.pdbx_seq_one_letter_code
_entity_poly.pdbx_strand_id
1 'polypeptide(L)' 'MKSISLTAKISGTHIVLTNTEPSDIFPRGVIAEGTLMWHAQSKQWIIGTAPSDRYAKEVGGCSDGPEVVDLRKRTYWTC' A
#
# COMPACT_ATOMS: atom_id res chain seq x y z
N MET A 1 -1.13 9.28 -16.91
CA MET A 1 -1.28 9.07 -15.45
C MET A 1 -0.15 9.80 -14.76
N LYS A 2 -0.43 10.61 -13.75
CA LYS A 2 0.61 11.24 -12.92
C LYS A 2 0.99 10.26 -11.80
N SER A 3 2.25 10.26 -11.39
CA SER A 3 2.74 9.50 -10.25
C SER A 3 3.73 10.36 -9.45
N ILE A 4 3.92 10.01 -8.18
CA ILE A 4 4.94 10.59 -7.32
C ILE A 4 5.80 9.50 -6.68
N SER A 5 6.97 9.91 -6.19
CA SER A 5 7.83 9.06 -5.37
C SER A 5 7.37 9.08 -3.92
N LEU A 6 7.23 7.89 -3.32
CA LEU A 6 7.01 7.73 -1.89
C LEU A 6 8.23 7.07 -1.25
N THR A 7 8.47 7.40 0.01
CA THR A 7 9.44 6.68 0.84
C THR A 7 8.72 5.53 1.55
N ALA A 8 9.20 4.30 1.33
CA ALA A 8 8.75 3.12 2.07
C ALA A 8 9.75 2.78 3.19
N LYS A 9 9.30 2.77 4.44
CA LYS A 9 10.04 2.23 5.59
C LYS A 9 9.42 0.92 6.00
N ILE A 10 10.22 -0.14 6.08
CA ILE A 10 9.75 -1.49 6.44
C ILE A 10 10.54 -1.97 7.65
N SER A 11 9.84 -2.44 8.68
CA SER A 11 10.42 -3.00 9.92
C SER A 11 9.70 -4.31 10.25
N GLY A 12 10.34 -5.44 9.92
CA GLY A 12 9.67 -6.74 9.91
C GLY A 12 8.54 -6.75 8.88
N THR A 13 7.31 -6.98 9.32
CA THR A 13 6.11 -6.91 8.46
C THR A 13 5.41 -5.55 8.52
N HIS A 14 5.83 -4.63 9.38
CA HIS A 14 5.24 -3.28 9.42
C HIS A 14 5.81 -2.42 8.28
N ILE A 15 4.94 -1.70 7.58
CA ILE A 15 5.28 -0.79 6.48
C ILE A 15 4.64 0.58 6.70
N VAL A 16 5.42 1.62 6.42
CA VAL A 16 4.96 3.01 6.38
C VAL A 16 5.37 3.62 5.04
N LEU A 17 4.39 4.11 4.29
CA LEU A 17 4.57 4.90 3.07
C LEU A 17 4.42 6.38 3.40
N THR A 18 5.42 7.19 3.04
CA THR A 18 5.45 8.62 3.33
C THR A 18 5.72 9.42 2.07
N ASN A 19 4.91 10.44 1.82
CA ASN A 19 5.23 11.47 0.84
C ASN A 19 6.07 12.56 1.52
N THR A 20 7.30 12.76 1.04
CA THR A 20 8.24 13.77 1.56
C THR A 20 8.22 15.07 0.76
N GLU A 21 7.57 15.09 -0.40
CA GLU A 21 7.57 16.22 -1.33
C GLU A 21 6.17 16.82 -1.51
N PRO A 22 6.03 18.13 -1.75
CA PRO A 22 4.75 18.72 -2.13
C PRO A 22 4.22 18.10 -3.43
N SER A 23 2.94 17.70 -3.45
CA SER A 23 2.28 17.10 -4.62
C SER A 23 0.78 17.45 -4.64
N ASP A 24 0.20 17.45 -5.83
CA ASP A 24 -1.25 17.50 -6.09
C ASP A 24 -1.92 16.12 -5.99
N ILE A 25 -1.15 15.02 -5.90
CA ILE A 25 -1.64 13.65 -5.80
C ILE A 25 -1.86 13.27 -4.33
N PHE A 26 -0.84 13.47 -3.50
CA PHE A 26 -0.91 13.19 -2.07
C PHE A 26 -0.35 14.35 -1.24
N PRO A 27 -0.92 14.65 -0.06
CA PRO A 27 -0.33 15.61 0.87
C PRO A 27 1.02 15.10 1.38
N ARG A 28 1.84 15.99 1.94
CA ARG A 28 3.04 15.57 2.68
C ARG A 28 2.64 14.81 3.94
N GLY A 29 3.39 13.77 4.28
CA GLY A 29 3.15 12.96 5.47
C GLY A 29 2.93 11.48 5.16
N VAL A 30 2.40 10.74 6.12
CA VAL A 30 2.09 9.32 5.98
C VAL A 30 0.91 9.17 5.02
N ILE A 31 1.09 8.36 3.99
CA ILE A 31 0.06 8.06 2.97
C ILE A 31 -0.65 6.77 3.31
N ALA A 32 0.11 5.74 3.69
CA ALA A 32 -0.40 4.45 4.11
C ALA A 32 0.50 3.86 5.20
N GLU A 33 -0.11 3.16 6.13
CA GLU A 33 0.58 2.46 7.21
C GLU A 33 -0.15 1.15 7.51
N GLY A 34 0.59 0.08 7.72
CA GLY A 34 0.00 -1.19 8.12
C GLY A 34 0.99 -2.34 8.12
N THR A 35 0.44 -3.54 7.93
CA THR A 35 1.17 -4.79 7.89
C THR A 35 1.24 -5.30 6.45
N LEU A 36 2.44 -5.59 5.96
CA LEU A 36 2.66 -6.33 4.73
C LEU A 36 2.11 -7.75 4.88
N MET A 37 1.08 -8.06 4.09
CA MET A 37 0.45 -9.37 4.06
C MET A 37 0.41 -9.91 2.64
N TRP A 38 0.55 -11.23 2.50
CA TRP A 38 0.36 -11.90 1.22
C TRP A 38 -1.13 -12.21 1.02
N HIS A 39 -1.74 -11.61 0.01
CA HIS A 39 -3.10 -11.91 -0.40
C HIS A 39 -3.08 -13.03 -1.45
N ALA A 40 -3.37 -14.27 -1.02
CA ALA A 40 -3.18 -15.46 -1.84
C ALA A 40 -4.12 -15.50 -3.07
N GLN A 41 -5.34 -14.99 -2.94
CA GLN A 41 -6.33 -15.02 -4.01
C GLN A 41 -5.92 -14.15 -5.20
N SER A 42 -5.36 -12.96 -4.96
CA SER A 42 -4.86 -12.08 -6.04
C SER A 42 -3.36 -12.25 -6.33
N LYS A 43 -2.64 -13.03 -5.51
CA LYS A 43 -1.18 -13.22 -5.59
C LYS A 43 -0.41 -11.91 -5.50
N GLN A 44 -0.85 -11.01 -4.62
CA GLN A 44 -0.25 -9.69 -4.43
C GLN A 44 0.08 -9.46 -2.96
N TRP A 45 1.07 -8.60 -2.72
CA TRP A 45 1.28 -8.05 -1.39
C TRP A 45 0.32 -6.89 -1.16
N ILE A 46 -0.23 -6.83 0.04
CA ILE A 46 -1.17 -5.80 0.48
C ILE A 46 -0.68 -5.15 1.76
N ILE A 47 -1.17 -3.94 2.02
CA ILE A 47 -1.03 -3.24 3.29
C ILE A 47 -2.33 -3.45 4.07
N GLY A 48 -2.32 -4.41 5.00
CA GLY A 48 -3.48 -4.76 5.84
C GLY A 48 -3.42 -4.12 7.22
N THR A 49 -4.58 -3.87 7.81
CA THR A 49 -4.72 -3.37 9.18
C THR A 49 -5.20 -4.46 10.15
N ALA A 50 -5.84 -5.51 9.63
CA ALA A 50 -6.31 -6.66 10.39
C ALA A 50 -5.82 -8.00 9.79
N PRO A 51 -5.66 -9.06 10.60
CA PRO A 51 -5.29 -10.38 10.07
C PRO A 51 -6.23 -10.94 9.00
N SER A 52 -7.51 -10.56 9.04
CA SER A 52 -8.55 -10.94 8.08
C SER A 52 -8.34 -10.40 6.67
N ASP A 53 -7.58 -9.32 6.52
CA ASP A 53 -7.39 -8.61 5.24
C ASP A 53 -6.69 -9.51 4.20
N ARG A 54 -5.93 -10.52 4.65
CA ARG A 54 -5.34 -11.55 3.79
C ARG A 54 -6.36 -12.42 3.03
N TYR A 55 -7.63 -12.35 3.44
CA TYR A 55 -8.77 -13.07 2.87
C TYR A 55 -9.83 -12.12 2.31
N ALA A 56 -9.52 -10.83 2.14
CA ALA A 56 -10.45 -9.87 1.57
C ALA A 56 -10.91 -10.36 0.20
N LYS A 57 -12.21 -10.21 -0.10
CA LYS A 57 -12.77 -10.67 -1.37
C LYS A 57 -12.12 -9.96 -2.57
N GLU A 58 -11.78 -8.69 -2.36
CA GLU A 58 -11.14 -7.80 -3.32
C GLU A 58 -10.00 -7.04 -2.65
N VAL A 59 -9.05 -6.55 -3.44
CA VAL A 59 -7.90 -5.74 -3.00
C VAL A 59 -7.60 -4.66 -4.04
N GLY A 60 -7.00 -3.56 -3.63
CA GLY A 60 -6.61 -2.45 -4.51
C GLY A 60 -7.16 -1.11 -4.06
N GLY A 61 -6.47 -0.02 -4.40
CA GLY A 61 -6.78 1.30 -3.86
C GLY A 61 -8.14 1.90 -4.24
N CYS A 62 -8.87 1.31 -5.20
CA CYS A 62 -10.24 1.72 -5.54
C CYS A 62 -11.32 0.76 -5.01
N SER A 63 -10.95 -0.34 -4.36
CA SER A 63 -11.92 -1.26 -3.74
C SER A 63 -12.05 -0.97 -2.25
N ASP A 64 -13.08 -1.54 -1.61
CA ASP A 64 -13.21 -1.55 -0.14
C ASP A 64 -12.15 -2.47 0.53
N GLY A 65 -11.27 -3.06 -0.28
CA GLY A 65 -10.22 -3.96 0.16
C GLY A 65 -8.90 -3.25 0.50
N PRO A 66 -7.95 -3.98 1.10
CA PRO A 66 -6.65 -3.44 1.44
C PRO A 66 -5.86 -3.02 0.19
N GLU A 67 -5.03 -1.99 0.36
CA GLU A 67 -4.22 -1.40 -0.70
C GLU A 67 -3.13 -2.38 -1.16
N VAL A 68 -2.79 -2.33 -2.45
CA VAL A 68 -1.80 -3.22 -3.06
C VAL A 68 -0.44 -2.54 -3.16
N VAL A 69 0.61 -3.29 -2.81
CA VAL A 69 2.00 -2.87 -2.97
C VAL A 69 2.80 -3.94 -3.70
N ASP A 70 3.62 -3.54 -4.67
CA ASP A 70 4.62 -4.40 -5.30
C ASP A 70 6.00 -3.84 -4.97
N LEU A 71 6.68 -4.48 -4.00
CA LEU A 71 8.00 -4.07 -3.54
C LEU A 71 9.12 -4.36 -4.56
N ARG A 72 8.90 -5.26 -5.52
CA ARG A 72 9.88 -5.56 -6.59
C ARG A 72 9.82 -4.47 -7.65
N LYS A 73 8.60 -4.11 -8.08
CA LYS A 73 8.37 -3.04 -9.06
C LYS A 73 8.40 -1.65 -8.43
N ARG A 74 8.40 -1.57 -7.09
CA ARG A 74 8.32 -0.33 -6.29
C ARG A 74 7.07 0.49 -6.63
N THR A 75 5.94 -0.20 -6.79
CA THR A 75 4.66 0.43 -7.10
C THR A 75 3.70 0.27 -5.94
N TYR A 76 3.13 1.39 -5.51
CA TYR A 76 2.00 1.45 -4.60
C TYR A 76 0.78 1.87 -5.42
N TRP A 77 -0.31 1.11 -5.36
CA TRP A 77 -1.47 1.29 -6.25
C TRP A 77 -2.64 1.91 -5.51
N THR A 78 -3.10 3.05 -6.02
CA THR A 78 -4.13 3.90 -5.42
C THR A 78 -5.18 4.22 -6.47
N CYS A 79 -6.43 4.43 -6.04
CA CYS A 79 -7.31 5.38 -6.71
C CYS A 79 -6.85 6.80 -6.33
#